data_AF-A0ABD3ZGM9-F1
#
_entry.id   AF-A0ABD3ZGM9-F1
#
_cell.length_a   1.000
_cell.length_b   1.000
_cell.length_c   1.000
_cell.angle_alpha   90.00
_cell.angle_beta   90.00
_cell.angle_gamma   90.00
#
_symmetry.space_group_name_H-M   'P 1'
#
loop_
_entity.id
_entity.type
_entity.pdbx_description
1 polymer ?
#
loop_
_entity_poly.entity_id
_entity_poly.type
_entity_poly.pdbx_seq_one_letter_code
_entity_poly.pdbx_strand_id
1 'polypeptide(L)'
;MRPPETLLAAATLLAVVLLPSGAIAAPPIIGNSHIVRSNNIILMEGDIVGPAKSYHQYVIGPESQDTLRDISIEFARNGQIEAAGQSYGPNPVWESRLMPDDIGWISRSVVAVQTGHEQDVSQLISAYKTDERGRIVKVTEVEAGDNTIGITNQYYFYTPDDQVRFYVAVGRNPGFGMYLYRPDGRLEKVVKNDNDTLSTFTDNGKDLSSITKTPHVTYITECQKWDNSGNCILSEKQEIISFDYQGELKSITSRFMLQQDILYYPPHRAAHP
;
A
#
# COMPACT_ATOMS: atom_id res chain seq x y z
N MET A 1 -13.80 -40.63 63.89
CA MET A 1 -13.88 -41.35 62.59
C MET A 1 -13.48 -40.38 61.49
N ARG A 2 -12.34 -40.63 60.81
CA ARG A 2 -11.99 -40.11 59.47
C ARG A 2 -12.52 -41.12 58.41
N PRO A 3 -12.41 -40.87 57.08
CA PRO A 3 -13.33 -40.17 56.17
C PRO A 3 -13.91 -41.14 55.10
N PRO A 4 -14.55 -40.65 54.01
CA PRO A 4 -13.84 -40.57 52.72
C PRO A 4 -14.08 -39.20 52.05
N GLU A 5 -13.06 -38.49 51.54
CA GLU A 5 -12.37 -38.71 50.26
C GLU A 5 -13.31 -38.76 49.04
N THR A 6 -13.51 -37.62 48.40
CA THR A 6 -13.56 -37.54 46.93
C THR A 6 -12.93 -36.22 46.47
N LEU A 7 -11.70 -36.34 45.99
CA LEU A 7 -11.01 -35.40 45.13
C LEU A 7 -11.83 -35.20 43.85
N LEU A 8 -12.28 -33.97 43.57
CA LEU A 8 -12.57 -33.58 42.19
C LEU A 8 -11.28 -33.04 41.58
N ALA A 9 -10.60 -33.91 40.85
CA ALA A 9 -9.55 -33.55 39.94
C ALA A 9 -10.12 -32.58 38.90
N ALA A 10 -9.68 -31.32 38.94
CA ALA A 10 -9.86 -30.40 37.85
C ALA A 10 -9.00 -30.90 36.68
N ALA A 11 -9.62 -31.59 35.74
CA ALA A 11 -9.03 -31.92 34.46
C ALA A 11 -8.84 -30.61 33.69
N THR A 12 -7.61 -30.11 33.68
CA THR A 12 -7.17 -29.04 32.78
C THR A 12 -7.29 -29.57 31.35
N LEU A 13 -8.40 -29.25 30.68
CA LEU A 13 -8.49 -29.45 29.24
C LEU A 13 -7.49 -28.50 28.60
N LEU A 14 -6.34 -29.05 28.19
CA LEU A 14 -5.44 -28.41 27.24
C LEU A 14 -6.22 -28.30 25.92
N ALA A 15 -6.88 -27.17 25.69
CA ALA A 15 -7.37 -26.81 24.39
C ALA A 15 -6.13 -26.54 23.51
N VAL A 16 -5.70 -27.59 22.80
CA VAL A 16 -4.79 -27.44 21.67
C VAL A 16 -5.56 -26.60 20.64
N VAL A 17 -5.29 -25.30 20.64
CA VAL A 17 -5.66 -24.42 19.54
C VAL A 17 -4.83 -24.91 18.36
N LEU A 18 -5.43 -25.80 17.56
CA LEU A 18 -5.02 -26.06 16.20
C LEU A 18 -5.20 -24.72 15.48
N LEU A 19 -4.17 -23.88 15.51
CA LEU A 19 -4.02 -22.79 14.55
C LEU A 19 -4.07 -23.48 13.18
N PRO A 20 -5.08 -23.23 12.33
CA PRO A 20 -5.00 -23.69 10.97
C PRO A 20 -3.75 -23.03 10.41
N SER A 21 -2.72 -23.83 10.14
CA SER A 21 -1.66 -23.45 9.23
C SER A 21 -2.34 -23.34 7.87
N GLY A 22 -2.99 -22.20 7.61
CA GLY A 22 -3.37 -21.82 6.27
C GLY A 22 -2.10 -21.89 5.45
N ALA A 23 -2.03 -22.85 4.54
CA ALA A 23 -1.01 -22.83 3.53
C ALA A 23 -1.23 -21.51 2.78
N ILE A 24 -0.34 -20.53 2.98
CA ILE A 24 -0.37 -19.31 2.20
C ILE A 24 -0.15 -19.76 0.75
N ALA A 25 -1.16 -19.57 -0.09
CA ALA A 25 -1.05 -19.84 -1.51
C ALA A 25 0.11 -18.99 -2.06
N ALA A 26 1.05 -19.64 -2.75
CA ALA A 26 2.09 -18.89 -3.45
C ALA A 26 1.40 -18.03 -4.51
N PRO A 27 1.73 -16.73 -4.62
CA PRO A 27 1.15 -15.87 -5.64
C PRO A 27 1.39 -16.48 -7.03
N PRO A 28 0.46 -16.30 -7.98
CA PRO A 28 0.61 -16.85 -9.32
C PRO A 28 1.91 -16.36 -9.97
N ILE A 29 2.63 -17.26 -10.65
CA ILE A 29 3.86 -16.90 -11.38
C ILE A 29 3.44 -16.13 -12.64
N ILE A 30 3.54 -14.81 -12.58
CA ILE A 30 3.22 -13.92 -13.69
C ILE A 30 4.50 -13.67 -14.49
N GLY A 31 4.50 -14.10 -15.76
CA GLY A 31 5.63 -13.91 -16.67
C GLY A 31 5.59 -12.62 -17.48
N ASN A 32 4.44 -11.94 -17.55
CA ASN A 32 4.28 -10.69 -18.32
C ASN A 32 4.57 -9.47 -17.42
N SER A 33 5.61 -8.70 -17.77
CA SER A 33 6.03 -7.51 -17.03
C SER A 33 4.97 -6.40 -16.98
N HIS A 34 4.11 -6.26 -17.99
CA HIS A 34 3.01 -5.29 -17.97
C HIS A 34 1.94 -5.65 -16.93
N ILE A 35 1.67 -6.94 -16.74
CA ILE A 35 0.74 -7.41 -15.71
C ILE A 35 1.33 -7.15 -14.32
N VAL A 36 2.58 -7.53 -14.09
CA VAL A 36 3.29 -7.29 -12.83
C VAL A 36 3.25 -5.81 -12.48
N ARG A 37 3.63 -4.95 -13.43
CA ARG A 37 3.61 -3.50 -13.23
C ARG A 37 2.23 -2.95 -12.93
N SER A 38 1.21 -3.38 -13.67
CA SER A 38 -0.17 -2.95 -13.43
C SER A 38 -0.66 -3.37 -12.06
N ASN A 39 -0.35 -4.59 -11.62
CA ASN A 39 -0.71 -5.06 -10.28
C ASN A 39 -0.01 -4.25 -9.20
N ASN A 40 1.29 -3.95 -9.35
CA ASN A 40 2.03 -3.12 -8.39
C ASN A 40 1.44 -1.70 -8.31
N ILE A 41 1.05 -1.10 -9.45
CA ILE A 41 0.34 0.18 -9.49
C ILE A 41 -1.00 0.11 -8.75
N ILE A 42 -1.78 -0.96 -8.93
CA ILE A 42 -3.07 -1.14 -8.24
C ILE A 42 -2.89 -1.31 -6.73
N LEU A 43 -1.85 -2.02 -6.31
CA LEU A 43 -1.58 -2.32 -4.90
C LEU A 43 -0.98 -1.14 -4.14
N MET A 44 -0.12 -0.34 -4.79
CA MET A 44 0.75 0.62 -4.11
C MET A 44 0.86 1.99 -4.78
N GLU A 45 0.29 2.15 -5.98
CA GLU A 45 0.34 3.39 -6.77
C GLU A 45 1.76 3.94 -7.01
N GLY A 46 2.75 3.04 -7.04
CA GLY A 46 4.15 3.36 -7.26
C GLY A 46 4.85 2.26 -8.05
N ASP A 47 6.06 2.57 -8.53
CA ASP A 47 6.89 1.65 -9.31
C ASP A 47 8.33 1.72 -8.78
N ILE A 48 9.04 0.59 -8.81
CA ILE A 48 10.47 0.51 -8.48
C ILE A 48 11.20 -0.08 -9.68
N VAL A 49 12.31 0.54 -10.08
CA VAL A 49 13.10 0.12 -11.23
C VAL A 49 14.03 -1.03 -10.86
N GLY A 50 14.11 -2.04 -11.74
CA GLY A 50 15.06 -3.14 -11.62
C GLY A 50 14.56 -4.30 -10.74
N PRO A 51 15.38 -5.37 -10.56
CA PRO A 51 14.99 -6.57 -9.84
C PRO A 51 15.09 -6.33 -8.33
N ALA A 52 14.30 -5.39 -7.82
CA ALA A 52 14.19 -5.16 -6.38
C ALA A 52 13.74 -6.44 -5.69
N LYS A 53 14.35 -6.72 -4.54
CA LYS A 53 14.00 -7.80 -3.62
C LYS A 53 13.18 -7.26 -2.47
N SER A 54 13.59 -6.12 -1.93
CA SER A 54 12.86 -5.45 -0.86
C SER A 54 13.04 -3.95 -0.92
N TYR A 55 12.04 -3.24 -0.39
CA TYR A 55 12.03 -1.80 -0.23
C TYR A 55 11.58 -1.48 1.20
N HIS A 56 12.30 -0.57 1.86
CA HIS A 56 11.92 -0.03 3.15
C HIS A 56 11.99 1.49 3.12
N GLN A 57 10.96 2.18 3.61
CA GLN A 57 10.92 3.63 3.65
C GLN A 57 10.48 4.13 5.02
N TYR A 58 11.20 5.13 5.53
CA TYR A 58 10.94 5.69 6.85
C TYR A 58 11.33 7.17 6.96
N VAL A 59 10.78 7.86 7.96
CA VAL A 59 11.07 9.27 8.24
C VAL A 59 12.41 9.39 8.98
N ILE A 60 13.23 10.36 8.57
CA ILE A 60 14.48 10.72 9.25
C ILE A 60 14.46 12.19 9.67
N GLY A 61 15.32 12.55 10.61
CA GLY A 61 15.43 13.92 11.13
C GLY A 61 14.61 14.13 12.41
N PRO A 62 14.56 15.38 12.94
CA PRO A 62 13.79 15.71 14.13
C PRO A 62 12.32 15.28 14.05
N GLU A 63 11.74 15.33 12.85
CA GLU A 63 10.34 14.99 12.57
C GLU A 63 10.04 13.51 12.81
N SER A 64 11.05 12.63 12.83
CA SER A 64 10.87 11.20 13.15
C SER A 64 10.38 10.94 14.58
N GLN A 65 10.43 11.94 15.46
CA GLN A 65 9.87 11.84 16.82
C GLN A 65 8.35 12.01 16.82
N ASP A 66 7.83 12.83 15.91
CA ASP A 66 6.42 13.23 15.85
C ASP A 66 5.67 12.58 14.68
N THR A 67 6.38 12.10 13.67
CA THR A 67 5.84 11.41 12.50
C THR A 67 6.55 10.08 12.33
N LEU A 68 5.90 9.02 12.77
CA LEU A 68 6.31 7.67 12.47
C LEU A 68 5.66 7.26 11.17
N ARG A 69 6.48 6.94 10.18
CA ARG A 69 6.05 6.27 8.96
C ARG A 69 7.06 5.19 8.65
N ASP A 70 6.55 3.99 8.43
CA ASP A 70 7.34 2.83 8.05
C ASP A 70 6.57 2.10 6.95
N ILE A 71 7.22 1.85 5.81
CA ILE A 71 6.68 1.06 4.72
C ILE A 71 7.71 0.01 4.35
N SER A 72 7.28 -1.25 4.33
CA SER A 72 8.09 -2.39 3.89
C SER A 72 7.39 -3.13 2.77
N ILE A 73 8.13 -3.52 1.74
CA ILE A 73 7.63 -4.28 0.60
C ILE A 73 8.64 -5.37 0.25
N GLU A 74 8.12 -6.57 -0.03
CA GLU A 74 8.89 -7.71 -0.51
C GLU A 74 8.45 -8.07 -1.93
N PHE A 75 9.43 -8.33 -2.79
CA PHE A 75 9.21 -8.62 -4.20
C PHE A 75 9.76 -10.00 -4.58
N ALA A 76 8.95 -10.73 -5.35
CA ALA A 76 9.39 -11.91 -6.08
C ALA A 76 10.43 -11.52 -7.15
N ARG A 77 11.19 -12.50 -7.65
CA ARG A 77 12.20 -12.27 -8.70
C ARG A 77 11.64 -11.69 -10.01
N ASN A 78 10.37 -11.92 -10.31
CA ASN A 78 9.69 -11.36 -11.47
C ASN A 78 9.20 -9.91 -11.22
N GLY A 79 9.42 -9.34 -10.04
CA GLY A 79 9.01 -7.99 -9.65
C GLY A 79 7.61 -7.89 -9.04
N GLN A 80 6.89 -9.01 -8.89
CA GLN A 80 5.57 -9.02 -8.25
C GLN A 80 5.70 -8.83 -6.74
N ILE A 81 4.85 -8.00 -6.14
CA ILE A 81 4.77 -7.88 -4.68
C ILE A 81 4.31 -9.21 -4.07
N GLU A 82 5.09 -9.74 -3.14
CA GLU A 82 4.77 -10.92 -2.32
C GLU A 82 4.10 -10.52 -1.01
N ALA A 83 4.58 -9.45 -0.38
CA ALA A 83 4.00 -8.90 0.85
C ALA A 83 4.31 -7.41 0.96
N ALA A 84 3.46 -6.68 1.67
CA ALA A 84 3.76 -5.31 2.07
C ALA A 84 3.18 -5.03 3.46
N GLY A 85 3.84 -4.14 4.20
CA GLY A 85 3.38 -3.61 5.47
C GLY A 85 3.57 -2.11 5.52
N GLN A 86 2.66 -1.41 6.16
CA GLN A 86 2.84 0.00 6.46
C GLN A 86 2.30 0.35 7.83
N SER A 87 2.98 1.27 8.50
CA SER A 87 2.52 1.87 9.75
C SER A 87 2.71 3.38 9.76
N TYR A 88 1.74 4.09 10.35
CA TYR A 88 1.78 5.53 10.60
C TYR A 88 1.43 5.81 12.07
N GLY A 89 1.99 6.88 12.64
CA GLY A 89 1.71 7.27 14.03
C GLY A 89 2.39 8.57 14.45
N PRO A 90 2.18 9.03 15.70
CA PRO A 90 1.39 8.37 16.75
C PRO A 90 -0.12 8.71 16.74
N ASN A 91 -0.57 9.69 15.96
CA ASN A 91 -2.00 9.99 15.77
C ASN A 91 -2.25 10.70 14.42
N PRO A 92 -3.00 10.12 13.48
CA PRO A 92 -3.65 8.81 13.58
C PRO A 92 -2.64 7.67 13.67
N VAL A 93 -3.01 6.59 14.36
CA VAL A 93 -2.31 5.31 14.24
C VAL A 93 -2.94 4.57 13.08
N TRP A 94 -2.14 4.17 12.10
CA TRP A 94 -2.58 3.33 11.00
C TRP A 94 -1.63 2.17 10.85
N GLU A 95 -2.15 0.94 10.82
CA GLU A 95 -1.40 -0.24 10.42
C GLU A 95 -2.10 -0.93 9.25
N SER A 96 -1.33 -1.40 8.28
CA SER A 96 -1.84 -2.19 7.16
C SER A 96 -0.87 -3.28 6.76
N ARG A 97 -1.42 -4.43 6.37
CA ARG A 97 -0.66 -5.58 5.91
C ARG A 97 -1.31 -6.21 4.69
N LEU A 98 -0.53 -6.30 3.61
CA LEU A 98 -0.85 -6.98 2.36
C LEU A 98 -0.15 -8.35 2.33
N MET A 99 -0.89 -9.39 1.96
CA MET A 99 -0.38 -10.73 1.78
C MET A 99 -1.11 -11.47 0.65
N PRO A 100 -0.53 -12.54 0.08
CA PRO A 100 -1.22 -13.38 -0.89
C PRO A 100 -2.41 -14.12 -0.25
N ASP A 101 -3.41 -14.42 -1.06
CA ASP A 101 -4.62 -15.15 -0.69
C ASP A 101 -5.06 -16.07 -1.85
N ASP A 102 -5.97 -17.01 -1.60
CA ASP A 102 -6.39 -18.02 -2.59
C ASP A 102 -6.96 -17.41 -3.89
N ILE A 103 -7.46 -16.18 -3.83
CA ILE A 103 -8.07 -15.46 -4.97
C ILE A 103 -7.20 -14.34 -5.54
N GLY A 104 -6.01 -14.12 -4.98
CA GLY A 104 -5.08 -13.04 -5.35
C GLY A 104 -4.34 -12.49 -4.14
N TRP A 105 -4.73 -11.30 -3.66
CA TRP A 105 -4.16 -10.69 -2.46
C TRP A 105 -5.24 -10.19 -1.50
N ILE A 106 -4.88 -10.05 -0.23
CA ILE A 106 -5.71 -9.40 0.78
C ILE A 106 -4.88 -8.39 1.58
N SER A 107 -5.41 -7.18 1.68
CA SER A 107 -4.93 -6.15 2.61
C SER A 107 -5.89 -6.04 3.78
N ARG A 108 -5.35 -5.97 5.00
CA ARG A 108 -6.10 -5.68 6.22
C ARG A 108 -5.47 -4.47 6.89
N SER A 109 -6.30 -3.50 7.21
CA SER A 109 -5.87 -2.22 7.77
C SER A 109 -6.73 -1.83 8.96
N VAL A 110 -6.11 -1.19 9.93
CA VAL A 110 -6.79 -0.58 11.09
C VAL A 110 -6.29 0.85 11.22
N VAL A 111 -7.21 1.79 11.33
CA VAL A 111 -6.93 3.21 11.59
C VAL A 111 -7.59 3.57 12.92
N ALA A 112 -6.83 4.21 13.80
CA ALA A 112 -7.34 4.76 15.04
C ALA A 112 -6.98 6.25 15.12
N VAL A 113 -7.99 7.08 15.40
CA VAL A 113 -7.84 8.53 15.55
C VAL A 113 -8.23 8.92 16.96
N GLN A 114 -7.31 9.58 17.67
CA GLN A 114 -7.58 10.13 19.00
C GLN A 114 -7.94 11.62 18.88
N THR A 115 -9.13 12.01 19.32
CA THR A 115 -9.58 13.40 19.36
C THR A 115 -9.94 13.77 20.80
N GLY A 116 -9.03 14.46 21.50
CA GLY A 116 -9.20 14.73 22.93
C GLY A 116 -9.25 13.44 23.74
N HIS A 117 -10.38 13.16 24.39
CA HIS A 117 -10.61 11.93 25.18
C HIS A 117 -11.31 10.81 24.41
N GLU A 118 -11.75 11.07 23.17
CA GLU A 118 -12.46 10.10 22.34
C GLU A 118 -11.51 9.42 21.35
N GLN A 119 -11.71 8.11 21.16
CA GLN A 119 -10.98 7.30 20.18
C GLN A 119 -11.98 6.75 19.18
N ASP A 120 -11.77 7.03 17.90
CA ASP A 120 -12.46 6.37 16.80
C ASP A 120 -11.54 5.31 16.17
N VAL A 121 -12.11 4.17 15.81
CA VAL A 121 -11.40 3.03 15.23
C VAL A 121 -12.18 2.53 14.02
N SER A 122 -11.50 2.54 12.87
CA SER A 122 -12.02 2.02 11.62
C SER A 122 -11.14 0.88 11.10
N GLN A 123 -11.78 -0.12 10.49
CA GLN A 123 -11.11 -1.24 9.83
C GLN A 123 -11.41 -1.21 8.34
N LEU A 124 -10.39 -1.52 7.54
CA LEU A 124 -10.51 -1.63 6.09
C LEU A 124 -9.91 -2.96 5.63
N ILE A 125 -10.69 -3.73 4.90
CA ILE A 125 -10.25 -4.95 4.24
C ILE A 125 -10.38 -4.76 2.73
N SER A 126 -9.28 -4.94 1.99
CA SER A 126 -9.28 -4.91 0.54
C SER A 126 -8.89 -6.27 -0.02
N ALA A 127 -9.81 -6.92 -0.73
CA ALA A 127 -9.58 -8.20 -1.39
C ALA A 127 -9.38 -8.00 -2.90
N TYR A 128 -8.20 -8.36 -3.41
CA TYR A 128 -7.76 -8.17 -4.78
C TYR A 128 -7.90 -9.49 -5.54
N LYS A 129 -8.86 -9.56 -6.45
CA LYS A 129 -9.15 -10.74 -7.26
C LYS A 129 -8.43 -10.68 -8.60
N THR A 130 -7.76 -11.77 -8.97
CA THR A 130 -7.13 -11.91 -10.28
C THR A 130 -7.97 -12.69 -11.30
N ASP A 131 -7.69 -12.47 -12.58
CA ASP A 131 -8.10 -13.36 -13.67
C ASP A 131 -7.08 -14.49 -13.93
N GLU A 132 -7.35 -15.33 -14.93
CA GLU A 132 -6.48 -16.47 -15.31
C GLU A 132 -5.09 -16.04 -15.80
N ARG A 133 -4.92 -14.77 -16.20
CA ARG A 133 -3.63 -14.20 -16.62
C ARG A 133 -2.86 -13.60 -15.44
N GLY A 134 -3.47 -13.55 -14.26
CA GLY A 134 -2.91 -12.94 -13.05
C GLY A 134 -3.13 -11.42 -12.95
N ARG A 135 -4.01 -10.82 -13.77
CA ARG A 135 -4.34 -9.39 -13.68
C ARG A 135 -5.33 -9.15 -12.56
N ILE A 136 -5.12 -8.14 -11.71
CA ILE A 136 -6.13 -7.70 -10.73
C ILE A 136 -7.31 -7.06 -11.47
N VAL A 137 -8.40 -7.81 -11.65
CA VAL A 137 -9.58 -7.33 -12.38
C VAL A 137 -10.65 -6.74 -11.46
N LYS A 138 -10.59 -7.05 -10.16
CA LYS A 138 -11.54 -6.57 -9.18
C LYS A 138 -10.89 -6.36 -7.82
N VAL A 139 -11.23 -5.27 -7.16
CA VAL A 139 -10.97 -5.06 -5.73
C VAL A 139 -12.31 -4.94 -4.99
N THR A 140 -12.44 -5.62 -3.86
CA THR A 140 -13.59 -5.46 -2.95
C THR A 140 -13.07 -4.87 -1.65
N GLU A 141 -13.51 -3.66 -1.35
CA GLU A 141 -13.18 -2.94 -0.13
C GLU A 141 -14.35 -3.03 0.83
N VAL A 142 -14.06 -3.43 2.07
CA VAL A 142 -15.01 -3.46 3.17
C VAL A 142 -14.48 -2.54 4.26
N GLU A 143 -15.20 -1.47 4.51
CA GLU A 143 -14.91 -0.50 5.56
C GLU A 143 -15.90 -0.70 6.71
N ALA A 144 -15.39 -0.82 7.92
CA ALA A 144 -16.18 -0.95 9.13
C ALA A 144 -15.71 0.08 10.16
N GLY A 145 -16.57 1.04 10.49
CA GLY A 145 -16.31 2.16 11.39
C GLY A 145 -17.62 2.90 11.71
N ASP A 146 -17.68 3.62 12.82
CA ASP A 146 -18.87 4.40 13.24
C ASP A 146 -20.20 3.62 13.22
N ASN A 147 -20.19 2.35 13.62
CA ASN A 147 -21.35 1.43 13.57
C ASN A 147 -21.92 1.20 12.16
N THR A 148 -21.16 1.49 11.11
CA THR A 148 -21.54 1.25 9.71
C THR A 148 -20.62 0.24 9.05
N ILE A 149 -21.15 -0.46 8.04
CA ILE A 149 -20.36 -1.31 7.14
C ILE A 149 -20.61 -0.80 5.72
N GLY A 150 -19.54 -0.36 5.07
CA GLY A 150 -19.51 0.05 3.68
C GLY A 150 -18.84 -1.02 2.81
N ILE A 151 -19.41 -1.30 1.65
CA ILE A 151 -18.77 -2.16 0.64
C ILE A 151 -18.63 -1.37 -0.65
N THR A 152 -17.41 -1.33 -1.18
CA THR A 152 -17.10 -0.74 -2.49
C THR A 152 -16.43 -1.79 -3.36
N ASN A 153 -16.89 -1.93 -4.59
CA ASN A 153 -16.29 -2.81 -5.58
C ASN A 153 -15.65 -1.95 -6.66
N GLN A 154 -14.36 -2.16 -6.91
CA GLN A 154 -13.63 -1.53 -8.00
C GLN A 154 -13.38 -2.56 -9.10
N TYR A 155 -13.63 -2.20 -10.36
CA TYR A 155 -13.42 -3.06 -11.52
C TYR A 155 -12.39 -2.41 -12.45
N TYR A 156 -11.35 -3.16 -12.79
CA TYR A 156 -10.20 -2.64 -13.54
C TYR A 156 -10.25 -3.07 -15.00
N PHE A 157 -9.85 -2.14 -15.87
CA PHE A 157 -9.87 -2.30 -17.31
C PHE A 157 -8.48 -2.10 -17.90
N TYR A 158 -8.17 -2.89 -18.92
CA TYR A 158 -6.82 -3.04 -19.47
C TYR A 158 -6.81 -2.81 -20.97
N THR A 159 -5.68 -2.34 -21.50
CA THR A 159 -5.40 -2.38 -22.94
C THR A 159 -5.02 -3.80 -23.40
N PRO A 160 -5.04 -4.08 -24.72
CA PRO A 160 -4.64 -5.39 -25.25
C PRO A 160 -3.21 -5.84 -24.90
N ASP A 161 -2.34 -4.90 -24.55
CA ASP A 161 -0.97 -5.12 -24.08
C ASP A 161 -0.86 -5.39 -22.57
N ASP A 162 -1.99 -5.58 -21.88
CA ASP A 162 -2.11 -5.84 -20.44
C ASP A 162 -1.68 -4.71 -19.51
N GLN A 163 -1.63 -3.47 -20.00
CA GLN A 163 -1.53 -2.30 -19.11
C GLN A 163 -2.89 -1.90 -18.57
N VAL A 164 -3.01 -1.67 -17.26
CA VAL A 164 -4.22 -1.11 -16.65
C VAL A 164 -4.45 0.32 -17.16
N ARG A 165 -5.69 0.71 -17.41
CA ARG A 165 -6.04 2.05 -17.94
C ARG A 165 -6.96 2.83 -17.04
N PHE A 166 -7.97 2.17 -16.49
CA PHE A 166 -8.91 2.82 -15.60
C PHE A 166 -9.61 1.79 -14.72
N TYR A 167 -10.27 2.28 -13.69
CA TYR A 167 -11.24 1.51 -12.91
C TYR A 167 -12.54 2.28 -12.73
N VAL A 168 -13.60 1.54 -12.43
CA VAL A 168 -14.88 2.08 -11.97
C VAL A 168 -15.19 1.49 -10.61
N ALA A 169 -15.54 2.34 -9.66
CA ALA A 169 -15.95 1.97 -8.31
C ALA A 169 -17.46 2.12 -8.13
N VAL A 170 -18.10 1.11 -7.55
CA VAL A 170 -19.54 1.08 -7.25
C VAL A 170 -19.79 0.57 -5.84
N GLY A 171 -20.84 1.07 -5.20
CA GLY A 171 -21.19 0.70 -3.82
C GLY A 171 -21.21 1.92 -2.91
N ARG A 172 -20.61 1.80 -1.71
CA ARG A 172 -20.59 2.86 -0.70
C ARG A 172 -19.90 4.13 -1.20
N ASN A 173 -18.72 3.98 -1.82
CA ASN A 173 -17.91 5.08 -2.35
C ASN A 173 -17.80 4.95 -3.88
N PRO A 174 -18.82 5.37 -4.65
CA PRO A 174 -18.77 5.29 -6.11
C PRO A 174 -17.76 6.28 -6.69
N GLY A 175 -17.13 5.92 -7.80
CA GLY A 175 -16.12 6.77 -8.43
C GLY A 175 -15.42 6.11 -9.61
N PHE A 176 -14.30 6.69 -10.00
CA PHE A 176 -13.45 6.19 -11.06
C PHE A 176 -11.99 6.57 -10.80
N GLY A 177 -11.09 5.91 -11.52
CA GLY A 177 -9.72 6.35 -11.64
C GLY A 177 -9.15 6.03 -13.01
N MET A 178 -8.22 6.85 -13.49
CA MET A 178 -7.55 6.72 -14.79
C MET A 178 -6.04 6.76 -14.60
N TYR A 179 -5.35 5.87 -15.31
CA TYR A 179 -3.90 5.72 -15.31
C TYR A 179 -3.34 6.16 -16.68
N LEU A 180 -2.54 7.22 -16.67
CA LEU A 180 -1.94 7.80 -17.86
C LEU A 180 -0.43 7.58 -17.82
N TYR A 181 0.09 7.05 -18.92
CA TYR A 181 1.47 6.61 -19.01
C TYR A 181 2.23 7.42 -20.07
N ARG A 182 3.52 7.63 -19.83
CA ARG A 182 4.47 8.11 -20.81
C ARG A 182 4.65 7.09 -21.94
N PRO A 183 5.18 7.51 -23.10
CA PRO A 183 5.60 6.58 -24.15
C PRO A 183 6.64 5.55 -23.71
N ASP A 184 7.45 5.87 -22.69
CA ASP A 184 8.40 4.94 -22.05
C ASP A 184 7.74 3.93 -21.09
N GLY A 185 6.41 3.98 -20.96
CA GLY A 185 5.59 3.09 -20.16
C GLY A 185 5.41 3.51 -18.70
N ARG A 186 6.10 4.54 -18.20
CA ARG A 186 5.95 4.98 -16.80
C ARG A 186 4.66 5.73 -16.53
N LEU A 187 4.14 5.53 -15.31
CA LEU A 187 2.91 6.19 -14.86
C LEU A 187 3.18 7.68 -14.62
N GLU A 188 2.63 8.52 -15.49
CA GLU A 188 2.79 9.96 -15.45
C GLU A 188 1.73 10.63 -14.59
N LYS A 189 0.48 10.16 -14.71
CA LYS A 189 -0.65 10.80 -14.06
C LYS A 189 -1.69 9.79 -13.66
N VAL A 190 -2.24 9.98 -12.46
CA VAL A 190 -3.41 9.27 -11.95
C VAL A 190 -4.49 10.30 -11.71
N VAL A 191 -5.68 10.09 -12.25
CA VAL A 191 -6.84 10.96 -12.02
C VAL A 191 -7.93 10.12 -11.40
N LYS A 192 -8.35 10.46 -10.19
CA LYS A 192 -9.48 9.84 -9.48
C LYS A 192 -10.58 10.87 -9.23
N ASN A 193 -11.69 10.39 -8.69
CA ASN A 193 -12.84 11.25 -8.37
C ASN A 193 -12.49 12.36 -7.36
N ASP A 194 -11.62 12.05 -6.40
CA ASP A 194 -11.30 12.89 -5.25
C ASP A 194 -9.80 13.20 -5.12
N ASN A 195 -8.98 12.77 -6.08
CA ASN A 195 -7.59 13.17 -6.11
C ASN A 195 -6.99 13.09 -7.51
N ASP A 196 -5.95 13.88 -7.74
CA ASP A 196 -5.10 13.77 -8.91
C ASP A 196 -3.63 13.75 -8.49
N THR A 197 -2.86 12.85 -9.11
CA THR A 197 -1.42 12.73 -8.93
C THR A 197 -0.73 12.97 -10.25
N LEU A 198 0.26 13.86 -10.26
CA LEU A 198 1.17 14.08 -11.39
C LEU A 198 2.60 13.75 -10.96
N SER A 199 3.24 12.87 -11.70
CA SER A 199 4.63 12.47 -11.52
C SER A 199 5.49 13.09 -12.62
N THR A 200 6.66 13.61 -12.24
CA THR A 200 7.65 14.15 -13.15
C THR A 200 8.95 13.35 -13.05
N PHE A 201 9.73 13.39 -14.12
CA PHE A 201 10.94 12.59 -14.27
C PHE A 201 12.06 13.46 -14.81
N THR A 202 13.30 13.12 -14.48
CA THR A 202 14.49 13.73 -15.07
C THR A 202 14.60 13.41 -16.56
N ASP A 203 15.46 14.12 -17.29
CA ASP A 203 15.70 13.89 -18.73
C ASP A 203 16.19 12.47 -19.06
N ASN A 204 17.01 11.90 -18.16
CA ASN A 204 17.46 10.50 -18.26
C ASN A 204 16.45 9.50 -17.69
N GLY A 205 15.26 9.97 -17.32
CA GLY A 205 14.16 9.13 -16.89
C GLY A 205 14.35 8.51 -15.52
N LYS A 206 14.68 9.30 -14.50
CA LYS A 206 14.55 8.91 -13.09
C LYS A 206 13.38 9.64 -12.46
N ASP A 207 12.76 9.05 -11.44
CA ASP A 207 11.67 9.69 -10.72
C ASP A 207 12.16 10.97 -10.05
N LEU A 208 11.55 12.11 -10.37
CA LEU A 208 11.99 13.42 -9.89
C LEU A 208 11.07 13.95 -8.81
N SER A 209 9.78 14.06 -9.10
CA SER A 209 8.82 14.55 -8.14
C SER A 209 7.43 14.00 -8.40
N SER A 210 6.58 14.07 -7.38
CA SER A 210 5.15 13.85 -7.52
C SER A 210 4.38 14.91 -6.76
N ILE A 211 3.23 15.29 -7.32
CA ILE A 211 2.27 16.17 -6.66
C ILE A 211 0.93 15.44 -6.65
N THR A 212 0.42 15.14 -5.46
CA THR A 212 -0.91 14.58 -5.26
C THR A 212 -1.80 15.64 -4.60
N LYS A 213 -2.94 15.95 -5.21
CA LYS A 213 -3.92 16.88 -4.67
C LYS A 213 -5.20 16.15 -4.34
N THR A 214 -5.70 16.39 -3.13
CA THR A 214 -7.03 16.01 -2.66
C THR A 214 -7.81 17.29 -2.36
N PRO A 215 -9.12 17.25 -2.05
CA PRO A 215 -9.90 18.43 -1.67
C PRO A 215 -9.29 19.26 -0.52
N HIS A 216 -8.56 18.62 0.39
CA HIS A 216 -8.07 19.26 1.61
C HIS A 216 -6.55 19.23 1.78
N VAL A 217 -5.87 18.29 1.12
CA VAL A 217 -4.43 18.07 1.31
C VAL A 217 -3.71 18.03 -0.02
N THR A 218 -2.62 18.76 -0.12
CA THR A 218 -1.64 18.63 -1.22
C THR A 218 -0.37 18.00 -0.69
N TYR A 219 0.02 16.88 -1.29
CA TYR A 219 1.31 16.24 -1.08
C TYR A 219 2.25 16.60 -2.22
N ILE A 220 3.47 17.00 -1.87
CA ILE A 220 4.56 17.19 -2.83
C ILE A 220 5.71 16.31 -2.35
N THR A 221 6.22 15.45 -3.22
CA THR A 221 7.42 14.66 -2.95
C THR A 221 8.46 15.01 -3.99
N GLU A 222 9.68 15.32 -3.56
CA GLU A 222 10.80 15.61 -4.45
C GLU A 222 12.00 14.73 -4.11
N CYS A 223 12.54 14.06 -5.12
CA CYS A 223 13.71 13.23 -4.94
C CYS A 223 14.97 14.10 -4.77
N GLN A 224 15.69 13.85 -3.69
CA GLN A 224 16.93 14.55 -3.34
C GLN A 224 18.16 13.72 -3.71
N LYS A 225 18.02 12.39 -3.80
CA LYS A 225 19.12 11.49 -4.13
C LYS A 225 18.62 10.20 -4.77
N TRP A 226 19.32 9.77 -5.81
CA TRP A 226 19.10 8.49 -6.49
C TRP A 226 20.23 7.51 -6.22
N ASP A 227 19.94 6.22 -6.29
CA ASP A 227 20.96 5.19 -6.40
C ASP A 227 21.48 5.02 -7.85
N ASN A 228 22.36 4.03 -8.03
CA ASN A 228 22.95 3.71 -9.32
C ASN A 228 21.94 3.11 -10.32
N SER A 229 20.86 2.49 -9.83
CA SER A 229 19.77 1.96 -10.67
C SER A 229 18.82 3.07 -11.13
N GLY A 230 18.87 4.24 -10.49
CA GLY A 230 18.03 5.38 -10.80
C GLY A 230 16.76 5.46 -9.95
N ASN A 231 16.65 4.65 -8.89
CA ASN A 231 15.58 4.77 -7.92
C ASN A 231 15.90 5.86 -6.90
N CYS A 232 14.86 6.58 -6.45
CA CYS A 232 15.03 7.56 -5.40
C CYS A 232 15.32 6.87 -4.05
N ILE A 233 16.38 7.28 -3.37
CA ILE A 233 16.77 6.74 -2.04
C ILE A 233 16.62 7.76 -0.91
N LEU A 234 16.42 9.03 -1.25
CA LEU A 234 16.13 10.10 -0.30
C LEU A 234 15.19 11.09 -0.96
N SER A 235 14.07 11.37 -0.33
CA SER A 235 13.10 12.35 -0.82
C SER A 235 12.67 13.30 0.29
N GLU A 236 12.44 14.56 -0.07
CA GLU A 236 11.72 15.50 0.77
C GLU A 236 10.22 15.35 0.47
N LYS A 237 9.40 15.26 1.52
CA LYS A 237 7.95 15.29 1.39
C LYS A 237 7.39 16.51 2.11
N GLN A 238 6.57 17.27 1.40
CA GLN A 238 5.79 18.37 1.92
C GLN A 238 4.31 17.98 1.94
N GLU A 239 3.65 18.21 3.06
CA GLU A 239 2.20 18.09 3.24
C GLU A 239 1.62 19.48 3.48
N ILE A 240 0.65 19.89 2.68
CA ILE A 240 -0.05 21.17 2.80
C ILE A 240 -1.53 20.89 3.06
N ILE A 241 -1.96 21.09 4.29
CA ILE A 241 -3.36 20.94 4.70
C ILE A 241 -4.03 22.30 4.56
N SER A 242 -5.06 22.38 3.71
CA SER A 242 -5.87 23.57 3.47
C SER A 242 -7.22 23.44 4.15
N PHE A 243 -7.63 24.46 4.91
CA PHE A 243 -8.90 24.49 5.61
C PHE A 243 -9.48 25.91 5.67
N ASP A 244 -10.80 26.00 5.72
CA ASP A 244 -11.49 27.26 5.97
C ASP A 244 -11.43 27.59 7.46
N TYR A 245 -11.01 28.80 7.79
CA TYR A 245 -11.07 29.34 9.14
C TYR A 245 -11.72 30.72 9.10
N GLN A 246 -12.96 30.80 9.60
CA GLN A 246 -13.76 32.03 9.63
C GLN A 246 -14.00 32.65 8.24
N GLY A 247 -14.15 31.82 7.19
CA GLY A 247 -14.37 32.27 5.81
C GLY A 247 -13.09 32.66 5.07
N GLU A 248 -11.91 32.47 5.68
CA GLU A 248 -10.62 32.62 5.03
C GLU A 248 -9.95 31.25 4.85
N LEU A 249 -9.47 30.96 3.63
CA LEU A 249 -8.65 29.78 3.38
C LEU A 249 -7.30 29.95 4.07
N LYS A 250 -7.00 29.04 5.02
CA LYS A 250 -5.70 28.93 5.68
C LYS A 250 -5.02 27.62 5.26
N SER A 251 -3.71 27.55 5.48
CA SER A 251 -2.98 26.30 5.31
C SER A 251 -1.92 26.09 6.40
N ILE A 252 -1.69 24.82 6.71
CA ILE A 252 -0.56 24.34 7.51
C ILE A 252 0.35 23.54 6.58
N THR A 253 1.64 23.77 6.69
CA THR A 253 2.65 23.06 5.90
C THR A 253 3.60 22.29 6.82
N SER A 254 3.71 20.99 6.59
CA SER A 254 4.68 20.11 7.22
C SER A 254 5.69 19.64 6.18
N ARG A 255 6.96 19.48 6.59
CA ARG A 255 8.04 18.97 5.73
C ARG A 255 8.83 17.93 6.50
N PHE A 256 9.17 16.84 5.84
CA PHE A 256 9.97 15.79 6.43
C PHE A 256 10.75 15.02 5.38
N MET A 257 11.86 14.42 5.81
CA MET A 257 12.73 13.64 4.96
C MET A 257 12.38 12.16 5.03
N LEU A 258 12.30 11.50 3.89
CA LEU A 258 12.04 10.08 3.75
C LEU A 258 13.29 9.39 3.19
N GLN A 259 13.88 8.50 4.00
CA GLN A 259 14.93 7.59 3.53
C GLN A 259 14.28 6.34 2.95
N GLN A 260 14.86 5.82 1.86
CA GLN A 260 14.45 4.58 1.20
C GLN A 260 15.64 3.66 1.04
N ASP A 261 15.54 2.47 1.63
CA ASP A 261 16.53 1.41 1.51
C ASP A 261 16.01 0.35 0.54
N ILE A 262 16.76 0.11 -0.55
CA ILE A 262 16.39 -0.83 -1.60
C ILE A 262 17.44 -1.93 -1.70
N LEU A 263 17.01 -3.17 -1.56
CA LEU A 263 17.84 -4.35 -1.80
C LEU A 263 17.48 -4.95 -3.15
N TYR A 264 18.48 -5.24 -3.98
CA TYR A 264 18.29 -5.86 -5.28
C TYR A 264 18.68 -7.34 -5.27
N TYR A 265 18.02 -8.14 -6.12
CA TYR A 265 18.52 -9.45 -6.46
C TYR A 265 19.87 -9.35 -7.18
N PRO A 266 20.80 -10.30 -6.94
CA PRO A 266 22.02 -10.37 -7.72
C PRO A 266 21.68 -10.57 -9.21
N PRO A 267 22.47 -10.00 -10.14
CA PRO A 267 22.27 -10.22 -11.56
C PRO A 267 22.26 -11.73 -11.85
N HIS A 268 21.34 -12.19 -12.68
CA HIS A 268 21.40 -13.56 -13.17
C HIS A 268 22.75 -13.77 -13.85
N ARG A 269 23.62 -14.61 -13.25
CA ARG A 269 24.72 -15.18 -14.01
C ARG A 269 24.07 -16.01 -15.10
N ALA A 270 24.22 -15.58 -16.35
CA ALA A 270 23.92 -16.46 -17.47
C ALA A 270 24.72 -17.74 -17.22
N ALA A 271 24.03 -18.87 -17.07
CA ALA A 271 24.69 -20.16 -17.22
C ALA A 271 25.22 -20.15 -18.65
N HIS A 272 26.55 -20.01 -18.80
CA HIS A 272 27.17 -20.20 -20.10
C HIS A 272 26.81 -21.61 -20.59
N PRO A 273 26.38 -21.76 -21.86
CA PRO A 273 26.21 -23.07 -22.46
C PRO A 273 27.53 -23.85 -22.50
#